data_AF-A0A5A8DSB5-F1
#
_entry.id   AF-A0A5A8DSB5-F1
#
_cell.length_a   1.000
_cell.length_b   1.000
_cell.length_c   1.000
_cell.angle_alpha   90.00
_cell.angle_beta   90.00
_cell.angle_gamma   90.00
#
_symmetry.space_group_name_H-M   'P 1'
#
loop_
_entity.id
_entity.type
_entity.pdbx_description
1 polymer ?
#
loop_
_entity_poly.entity_id
_entity_poly.type
_entity_poly.pdbx_seq_one_letter_code
_entity_poly.pdbx_strand_id
1 'polypeptide(L)'
;MSENTNAGVRDSINFVAIGIPSELKISNPSTPHYRSGFCNLLVLGALGFIIASEAMQDSSSPAPGVYHDDYSDDPNDDVNAALPSIAAGVFGVVYLFYLIESCCSDSRKYMSNFKDVAGAEAFLSQMVDTPPDVAMTCECYHYETRYRTVTSTDSNGRTTTRTESYTVKVTTYRETDYFRYRAWKDESGPFHGMTLHAIVKLRLYKLVVWNDDASHRAFVMAYSAFQARNRWRDSHFSHNWDMRIRGFRTNVLALSDPTAKPCWLSFGCFWLSTLLLCSWPWRRMLTSSSVEAKFTLRKVILA
;
A
#
# COMPACT_ATOMS: atom_id res chain seq x y z
N MET A 1 -7.04 -27.22 -31.27
CA MET A 1 -6.80 -25.83 -30.79
C MET A 1 -5.75 -25.90 -29.68
N SER A 2 -4.50 -26.12 -30.07
CA SER A 2 -3.40 -26.60 -29.20
C SER A 2 -2.10 -25.90 -29.63
N GLU A 3 -2.06 -24.58 -29.52
CA GLU A 3 -0.87 -23.83 -29.97
C GLU A 3 -0.71 -22.45 -29.32
N ASN A 4 -1.16 -22.29 -28.06
CA ASN A 4 -1.10 -20.97 -27.41
C ASN A 4 -0.63 -20.96 -25.93
N THR A 5 -0.15 -22.09 -25.41
CA THR A 5 0.36 -22.17 -24.02
C THR A 5 1.86 -21.90 -23.90
N ASN A 6 2.65 -22.08 -24.96
CA ASN A 6 4.10 -21.83 -24.93
C ASN A 6 4.49 -20.35 -25.20
N ALA A 7 3.64 -19.57 -25.87
CA ALA A 7 3.87 -18.15 -26.10
C ALA A 7 3.73 -17.33 -24.80
N GLY A 8 2.67 -17.60 -24.01
CA GLY A 8 2.44 -16.90 -22.74
C GLY A 8 3.49 -17.19 -21.66
N VAL A 9 4.15 -18.35 -21.70
CA VAL A 9 5.25 -18.71 -20.78
C VAL A 9 6.56 -18.02 -21.17
N ARG A 10 6.80 -17.79 -22.48
CA ARG A 10 7.97 -17.03 -22.95
C ARG A 10 7.84 -15.54 -22.63
N ASP A 11 6.64 -14.97 -22.77
CA ASP A 11 6.41 -13.53 -22.56
C ASP A 11 6.30 -13.13 -21.08
N SER A 12 5.90 -14.05 -20.18
CA SER A 12 5.81 -13.77 -18.73
C SER A 12 7.11 -14.02 -17.95
N ILE A 13 8.10 -14.68 -18.55
CA ILE A 13 9.38 -15.02 -17.91
C ILE A 13 10.57 -14.24 -18.53
N ASN A 14 10.33 -13.51 -19.62
CA ASN A 14 11.23 -12.48 -20.11
C ASN A 14 11.14 -11.20 -19.26
N PHE A 15 11.57 -11.26 -17.99
CA PHE A 15 12.11 -10.06 -17.35
C PHE A 15 13.51 -9.82 -17.90
N VAL A 16 13.54 -9.31 -19.13
CA VAL A 16 14.71 -8.66 -19.71
C VAL A 16 15.08 -7.54 -18.74
N ALA A 17 16.18 -7.73 -18.01
CA ALA A 17 16.80 -6.80 -17.10
C ALA A 17 17.42 -5.60 -17.84
N ILE A 18 16.69 -4.97 -18.77
CA ILE A 18 17.13 -3.73 -19.40
C ILE A 18 16.74 -2.57 -18.49
N GLY A 19 17.73 -2.05 -17.77
CA GLY A 19 17.67 -0.71 -17.17
C GLY A 19 17.35 -0.62 -15.68
N ILE A 20 17.28 -1.72 -14.93
CA ILE A 20 17.22 -1.65 -13.46
C ILE A 20 18.66 -1.53 -12.93
N PRO A 21 19.07 -0.39 -12.33
CA PRO A 21 20.40 -0.26 -11.78
C PRO A 21 20.58 -1.28 -10.65
N SER A 22 21.62 -2.10 -10.77
CA SER A 22 22.10 -2.99 -9.70
C SER A 22 22.86 -2.22 -8.61
N GLU A 23 23.31 -1.01 -8.92
CA GLU A 23 24.03 -0.12 -8.00
C GLU A 23 23.09 0.75 -7.18
N LEU A 24 23.55 1.16 -6.00
CA LEU A 24 22.83 2.11 -5.15
C LEU A 24 22.68 3.46 -5.86
N LYS A 25 21.45 3.77 -6.29
CA LYS A 25 21.14 5.07 -6.90
C LYS A 25 20.54 6.00 -5.86
N ILE A 26 21.31 7.02 -5.48
CA ILE A 26 20.90 8.09 -4.58
C ILE A 26 20.28 9.22 -5.42
N SER A 27 19.09 9.65 -5.05
CA SER A 27 18.37 10.72 -5.74
C SER A 27 17.52 11.53 -4.78
N ASN A 28 17.22 12.78 -5.15
CA ASN A 28 16.23 13.55 -4.43
C ASN A 28 14.89 12.79 -4.42
N PRO A 29 14.22 12.72 -3.26
CA PRO A 29 13.01 11.95 -3.14
C PRO A 29 11.93 12.53 -4.05
N SER A 30 11.51 11.71 -5.01
CA SER A 30 10.60 12.13 -6.08
C SER A 30 9.13 11.91 -5.74
N THR A 31 8.83 11.28 -4.60
CA THR A 31 7.46 10.88 -4.24
C THR A 31 6.58 12.09 -4.01
N PRO A 32 5.63 12.37 -4.92
CA PRO A 32 4.74 13.48 -4.71
C PRO A 32 3.62 13.06 -3.76
N HIS A 33 3.49 13.75 -2.63
CA HIS A 33 2.45 13.50 -1.63
C HIS A 33 1.12 14.19 -1.98
N TYR A 34 0.70 14.17 -3.25
CA TYR A 34 -0.53 14.84 -3.70
C TYR A 34 -1.79 14.21 -3.10
N ARG A 35 -1.81 12.88 -2.91
CA ARG A 35 -2.94 12.16 -2.31
C ARG A 35 -3.17 12.58 -0.86
N SER A 36 -2.12 12.53 -0.03
CA SER A 36 -2.17 12.99 1.36
C SER A 36 -2.47 14.50 1.45
N GLY A 37 -1.94 15.32 0.54
CA GLY A 37 -2.25 16.76 0.50
C GLY A 37 -3.71 17.04 0.18
N PHE A 38 -4.27 16.35 -0.81
CA PHE A 38 -5.69 16.46 -1.17
C PHE A 38 -6.60 16.00 -0.02
N CYS A 39 -6.31 14.86 0.61
CA CYS A 39 -7.07 14.41 1.77
C CYS A 39 -7.01 15.41 2.94
N ASN A 40 -5.84 16.02 3.18
CA ASN A 40 -5.71 17.02 4.23
C ASN A 40 -6.53 18.29 3.92
N LEU A 41 -6.50 18.77 2.68
CA LEU A 41 -7.32 19.90 2.23
C LEU A 41 -8.82 19.62 2.35
N LEU A 42 -9.26 18.40 2.02
CA LEU A 42 -10.66 18.01 2.19
C LEU A 42 -11.10 18.04 3.65
N VAL A 43 -10.27 17.52 4.56
CA VAL A 43 -10.61 17.52 5.99
C VAL A 43 -10.60 18.95 6.56
N LEU A 44 -9.59 19.76 6.22
CA LEU A 44 -9.53 21.16 6.64
C LEU A 44 -10.68 21.99 6.07
N GLY A 45 -11.08 21.72 4.82
CA GLY A 45 -12.25 22.35 4.19
C GLY A 45 -13.55 21.97 4.90
N ALA A 46 -13.74 20.69 5.25
CA ALA A 46 -14.89 20.23 6.01
C ALA A 46 -14.93 20.83 7.43
N LEU A 47 -13.78 20.95 8.10
CA LEU A 47 -13.67 21.60 9.41
C LEU A 47 -14.00 23.10 9.31
N GLY A 48 -13.47 23.79 8.30
CA GLY A 48 -13.75 25.21 8.06
C GLY A 48 -15.23 25.47 7.76
N PHE A 49 -15.90 24.57 7.04
CA PHE A 49 -17.34 24.66 6.80
C PHE A 49 -18.15 24.53 8.09
N ILE A 50 -17.81 23.59 8.97
CA ILE A 50 -18.49 23.43 10.28
C ILE A 50 -18.35 24.71 11.11
N ILE A 51 -17.13 25.23 11.24
CA ILE A 51 -16.86 26.45 12.01
C ILE A 51 -17.63 27.65 11.41
N ALA A 52 -17.66 27.76 10.07
CA ALA A 52 -18.40 28.83 9.40
C ALA A 52 -19.92 28.70 9.59
N SER A 53 -20.46 27.47 9.56
CA SER A 53 -21.90 27.25 9.79
C SER A 53 -22.30 27.61 11.21
N GLU A 54 -21.50 27.26 12.22
CA GLU A 54 -21.76 27.62 13.62
C GLU A 54 -21.66 29.14 13.83
N ALA A 55 -20.64 29.79 13.24
CA ALA A 55 -20.47 31.24 13.33
C ALA A 55 -21.61 32.03 12.66
N MET A 56 -22.14 31.53 11.54
CA MET A 56 -23.30 32.14 10.88
C MET A 56 -24.57 31.99 11.74
N GLN A 57 -24.76 30.85 12.40
CA GLN A 57 -25.91 30.58 13.26
C GLN A 57 -25.92 31.47 14.52
N ASP A 58 -24.75 31.77 15.08
CA ASP A 58 -24.60 32.69 16.23
C ASP A 58 -24.88 34.15 15.83
N SER A 59 -24.50 34.55 14.61
CA SER A 59 -24.74 35.91 14.08
C SER A 59 -26.22 36.22 13.76
N SER A 60 -27.02 35.18 13.48
CA SER A 60 -28.46 35.28 13.21
C SER A 60 -29.32 35.34 14.48
N SER A 61 -28.73 35.20 15.67
CA SER A 61 -29.47 35.23 16.93
C SER A 61 -29.91 36.68 17.26
N PRO A 62 -31.21 36.95 17.45
CA PRO A 62 -31.70 38.32 17.65
C PRO A 62 -31.21 38.91 18.98
N ALA A 63 -30.99 40.23 19.00
CA ALA A 63 -30.56 40.95 20.20
C ALA A 63 -31.55 40.70 21.37
N PRO A 64 -31.07 40.51 22.61
CA PRO A 64 -31.93 40.19 23.74
C PRO A 64 -32.90 41.35 23.99
N GLY A 65 -34.19 41.13 23.73
CA GLY A 65 -35.26 42.06 24.12
C GLY A 65 -36.31 42.42 23.07
N VAL A 66 -36.26 41.88 21.84
CA VAL A 66 -37.31 42.10 20.83
C VAL A 66 -38.05 40.79 20.56
N TYR A 67 -39.23 40.61 21.16
CA TYR A 67 -40.15 39.52 20.83
C TYR A 67 -40.98 39.93 19.61
N HIS A 68 -40.74 39.29 18.47
CA HIS A 68 -41.66 39.28 17.33
C HIS A 68 -42.44 37.96 17.38
N ASP A 69 -43.74 38.05 17.68
CA ASP A 69 -44.70 36.96 17.51
C ASP A 69 -45.02 36.82 16.02
N ASP A 70 -44.21 36.06 15.29
CA ASP A 70 -44.57 35.59 13.95
C ASP A 70 -44.12 34.13 13.81
N TYR A 71 -45.02 33.20 14.16
CA TYR A 71 -44.82 31.76 13.99
C TYR A 71 -45.06 31.42 12.51
N SER A 72 -44.12 31.85 11.66
CA SER A 72 -44.01 31.32 10.31
C SER A 72 -43.09 30.11 10.40
N ASP A 73 -43.66 28.90 10.29
CA ASP A 73 -42.91 27.66 10.08
C ASP A 73 -42.18 27.79 8.73
N ASP A 74 -41.00 28.45 8.72
CA ASP A 74 -40.15 28.49 7.55
C ASP A 74 -39.56 27.07 7.40
N PRO A 75 -39.86 26.36 6.30
CA PRO A 75 -39.33 25.01 6.08
C PRO A 75 -37.80 24.95 6.08
N ASN A 76 -37.10 26.08 6.02
CA ASN A 76 -35.64 26.16 6.13
C ASN A 76 -35.11 26.05 7.57
N ASP A 77 -35.91 26.27 8.62
CA ASP A 77 -35.46 26.23 10.01
C ASP A 77 -35.08 24.81 10.46
N ASP A 78 -35.88 23.81 10.06
CA ASP A 78 -35.57 22.39 10.29
C ASP A 78 -34.28 21.97 9.58
N VAL A 79 -34.06 22.48 8.37
CA VAL A 79 -32.85 22.18 7.57
C VAL A 79 -31.62 22.81 8.23
N ASN A 80 -31.72 24.07 8.64
CA ASN A 80 -30.66 24.81 9.31
C ASN A 80 -30.31 24.22 10.69
N ALA A 81 -31.28 23.67 11.41
CA ALA A 81 -31.06 22.94 12.66
C ALA A 81 -30.35 21.59 12.44
N ALA A 82 -30.60 20.92 11.33
CA ALA A 82 -29.97 19.63 11.01
C ALA A 82 -28.57 19.77 10.38
N LEU A 83 -28.27 20.89 9.73
CA LEU A 83 -27.00 21.15 9.00
C LEU A 83 -25.73 20.85 9.82
N PRO A 84 -25.58 21.28 11.09
CA PRO A 84 -24.37 21.01 11.88
C PRO A 84 -24.13 19.51 12.10
N SER A 85 -25.20 18.75 12.36
CA SER A 85 -25.12 17.31 12.59
C SER A 85 -24.72 16.53 11.33
N ILE A 86 -25.25 16.95 10.17
CA ILE A 86 -24.90 16.39 8.86
C ILE A 86 -23.44 16.73 8.52
N ALA A 87 -23.02 17.98 8.73
CA ALA A 87 -21.65 18.42 8.51
C ALA A 87 -20.65 17.66 9.39
N ALA A 88 -20.97 17.44 10.67
CA ALA A 88 -20.16 16.64 11.59
C ALA A 88 -20.05 15.17 11.13
N GLY A 89 -21.15 14.57 10.64
CA GLY A 89 -21.15 13.23 10.07
C GLY A 89 -20.25 13.11 8.84
N VAL A 90 -20.35 14.06 7.91
CA VAL A 90 -19.49 14.13 6.71
C VAL A 90 -18.02 14.29 7.11
N PHE A 91 -17.71 15.19 8.04
CA PHE A 91 -16.35 15.37 8.56
C PHE A 91 -15.79 14.08 9.16
N GLY A 92 -16.57 13.36 9.97
CA GLY A 92 -16.14 12.09 10.56
C GLY A 92 -15.78 11.04 9.50
N VAL A 93 -16.58 10.92 8.43
CA VAL A 93 -16.30 10.01 7.32
C VAL A 93 -15.04 10.42 6.55
N VAL A 94 -14.89 11.71 6.21
CA VAL A 94 -13.71 12.22 5.49
C VAL A 94 -12.43 12.06 6.34
N TYR A 95 -12.53 12.30 7.65
CA TYR A 95 -11.43 12.10 8.60
C TYR A 95 -11.03 10.62 8.69
N LEU A 96 -11.99 9.69 8.72
CA LEU A 96 -11.70 8.26 8.71
C LEU A 96 -10.94 7.84 7.44
N PHE A 97 -11.38 8.33 6.27
CA PHE A 97 -10.65 8.07 5.01
C PHE A 97 -9.22 8.62 5.06
N TYR A 98 -9.03 9.81 5.63
CA TYR A 98 -7.71 10.40 5.83
C TYR A 98 -6.82 9.55 6.77
N LEU A 99 -7.37 9.02 7.86
CA LEU A 99 -6.63 8.10 8.75
C LEU A 99 -6.25 6.80 8.04
N ILE A 100 -7.16 6.23 7.25
CA ILE A 100 -6.90 5.01 6.46
C ILE A 100 -5.80 5.28 5.43
N GLU A 101 -5.86 6.40 4.71
CA GLU A 101 -4.81 6.81 3.76
C GLU A 101 -3.46 6.91 4.47
N SER A 102 -3.41 7.58 5.62
CA SER A 102 -2.18 7.76 6.37
C SER A 102 -1.64 6.44 6.93
N CYS A 103 -2.54 5.54 7.34
CA CYS A 103 -2.24 4.18 7.78
C CYS A 103 -1.60 3.33 6.67
N CYS A 104 -2.05 3.47 5.42
CA CYS A 104 -1.57 2.68 4.28
C CYS A 104 -0.36 3.32 3.55
N SER A 105 -0.01 4.56 3.91
CA SER A 105 1.04 5.33 3.24
C SER A 105 2.44 4.74 3.36
N ASP A 106 3.28 4.98 2.35
CA ASP A 106 4.67 4.49 2.35
C ASP A 106 5.53 5.13 3.45
N SER A 107 5.26 6.38 3.83
CA SER A 107 5.98 7.05 4.92
C SER A 107 5.86 6.29 6.25
N ARG A 108 4.72 5.63 6.51
CA ARG A 108 4.55 4.77 7.69
C ARG A 108 5.44 3.53 7.61
N LYS A 109 5.54 2.91 6.42
CA LYS A 109 6.38 1.72 6.21
C LYS A 109 7.85 2.00 6.50
N TYR A 110 8.36 3.17 6.07
CA TYR A 110 9.70 3.62 6.41
C TYR A 110 9.90 3.75 7.92
N MET A 111 8.91 4.32 8.62
CA MET A 111 8.99 4.50 10.08
C MET A 111 8.98 3.17 10.86
N SER A 112 8.27 2.16 10.36
CA SER A 112 8.22 0.84 10.99
C SER A 112 9.53 0.04 10.87
N ASN A 113 10.41 0.42 9.95
CA ASN A 113 11.64 -0.29 9.61
C ASN A 113 12.86 0.63 9.79
N PHE A 114 12.99 1.19 10.99
CA PHE A 114 14.10 2.05 11.37
C PHE A 114 15.37 1.23 11.61
N LYS A 115 16.48 1.66 11.02
CA LYS A 115 17.83 1.13 11.24
C LYS A 115 18.82 2.28 11.32
N ASP A 116 19.92 2.08 12.05
CA ASP A 116 21.13 2.89 11.89
C ASP A 116 21.76 2.61 10.50
N VAL A 117 22.59 3.50 9.97
CA VAL A 117 23.33 3.26 8.71
C VAL A 117 24.20 2.00 8.83
N ALA A 118 24.94 1.82 9.92
CA ALA A 118 25.70 0.58 10.15
C ALA A 118 24.78 -0.65 10.18
N GLY A 119 23.61 -0.52 10.82
CA GLY A 119 22.58 -1.56 10.83
C GLY A 119 21.92 -1.80 9.48
N ALA A 120 21.85 -0.80 8.61
CA ALA A 120 21.33 -0.88 7.25
C ALA A 120 22.33 -1.55 6.31
N GLU A 121 23.62 -1.24 6.42
CA GLU A 121 24.69 -1.92 5.71
C GLU A 121 24.81 -3.38 6.14
N ALA A 122 24.77 -3.67 7.44
CA ALA A 122 24.75 -5.06 7.94
C ALA A 122 23.50 -5.81 7.45
N PHE A 123 22.35 -5.15 7.40
CA PHE A 123 21.14 -5.72 6.83
C PHE A 123 21.27 -6.01 5.33
N LEU A 124 21.84 -5.08 4.54
CA LEU A 124 22.10 -5.29 3.13
C LEU A 124 23.07 -6.44 2.88
N SER A 125 24.16 -6.49 3.65
CA SER A 125 25.12 -7.60 3.63
C SER A 125 24.43 -8.93 3.90
N GLN A 126 23.59 -9.00 4.95
CA GLN A 126 22.79 -10.19 5.23
C GLN A 126 21.87 -10.56 4.05
N MET A 127 21.24 -9.59 3.39
CA MET A 127 20.37 -9.86 2.23
C MET A 127 21.16 -10.33 1.00
N VAL A 128 22.39 -9.84 0.81
CA VAL A 128 23.34 -10.29 -0.23
C VAL A 128 23.77 -11.75 0.03
N ASP A 129 23.97 -12.12 1.29
CA ASP A 129 24.39 -13.48 1.67
C ASP A 129 23.22 -14.48 1.78
N THR A 130 21.97 -14.00 1.83
CA THR A 130 20.80 -14.86 1.96
C THR A 130 20.44 -15.51 0.62
N PRO A 131 20.26 -16.85 0.57
CA PRO A 131 19.85 -17.55 -0.64
C PRO A 131 18.43 -17.17 -1.06
N PRO A 132 18.15 -17.09 -2.38
CA PRO A 132 16.81 -16.86 -2.90
C PRO A 132 15.96 -18.13 -2.88
N ASP A 133 14.74 -18.05 -2.38
CA ASP A 133 13.73 -19.11 -2.51
C ASP A 133 12.82 -18.79 -3.69
N VAL A 134 12.85 -19.58 -4.77
CA VAL A 134 11.91 -19.41 -5.90
C VAL A 134 10.66 -20.22 -5.62
N ALA A 135 9.61 -19.54 -5.16
CA ALA A 135 8.33 -20.16 -4.81
C ALA A 135 7.38 -20.15 -6.01
N MET A 136 6.86 -21.32 -6.37
CA MET A 136 5.80 -21.53 -7.34
C MET A 136 4.49 -21.74 -6.58
N THR A 137 3.47 -20.93 -6.84
CA THR A 137 2.20 -21.00 -6.13
C THR A 137 1.05 -21.23 -7.10
N CYS A 138 0.03 -21.97 -6.66
CA CYS A 138 -1.23 -22.05 -7.38
C CYS A 138 -2.44 -22.04 -6.45
N GLU A 139 -3.58 -21.66 -7.04
CA GLU A 139 -4.88 -21.63 -6.44
C GLU A 139 -5.91 -22.18 -7.43
N CYS A 140 -6.64 -23.22 -7.04
CA CYS A 140 -7.75 -23.77 -7.81
C CYS A 140 -9.06 -23.32 -7.14
N TYR A 141 -10.00 -22.85 -7.94
CA TYR A 141 -11.25 -22.27 -7.45
C TYR A 141 -12.38 -22.38 -8.46
N HIS A 142 -13.60 -22.21 -7.99
CA HIS A 142 -14.78 -21.97 -8.83
C HIS A 142 -15.60 -20.83 -8.24
N TYR A 143 -16.61 -20.42 -8.98
CA TYR A 143 -17.56 -19.41 -8.56
C TYR A 143 -18.89 -20.06 -8.22
N GLU A 144 -19.39 -19.78 -7.01
CA GLU A 144 -20.73 -20.18 -6.59
C GLU A 144 -21.67 -18.98 -6.62
N THR A 145 -22.88 -19.17 -7.13
CA THR A 145 -23.96 -18.20 -6.98
C THR A 145 -24.68 -18.44 -5.66
N ARG A 146 -24.65 -17.44 -4.78
CA ARG A 146 -25.39 -17.45 -3.51
C ARG A 146 -26.51 -16.43 -3.57
N TYR A 147 -27.52 -16.65 -2.75
CA TYR A 147 -28.68 -15.76 -2.65
C TYR A 147 -28.69 -15.11 -1.28
N ARG A 148 -28.99 -13.82 -1.24
CA ARG A 148 -29.23 -13.09 0.01
C ARG A 148 -30.56 -12.35 -0.08
N THR A 149 -31.22 -12.27 1.05
CA THR A 149 -32.41 -11.45 1.21
C THR A 149 -31.97 -10.05 1.57
N VAL A 150 -32.28 -9.08 0.71
CA VAL A 150 -32.03 -7.66 0.97
C VAL A 150 -33.34 -6.99 1.28
N THR A 151 -33.40 -6.42 2.48
CA THR A 151 -34.53 -5.65 2.95
C THR A 151 -34.17 -4.18 2.84
N SER A 152 -34.96 -3.41 2.09
CA SER A 152 -34.80 -1.97 1.92
C SER A 152 -36.07 -1.28 2.35
N THR A 153 -35.93 -0.27 3.21
CA THR A 153 -37.04 0.57 3.65
C THR A 153 -36.96 1.90 2.91
N ASP A 154 -38.05 2.29 2.25
CA ASP A 154 -38.10 3.56 1.53
C ASP A 154 -38.27 4.75 2.48
N SER A 155 -38.19 5.97 1.93
CA SER A 155 -38.37 7.22 2.68
C SER A 155 -39.76 7.35 3.32
N ASN A 156 -40.72 6.53 2.90
CA ASN A 156 -42.09 6.51 3.41
C ASN A 156 -42.29 5.41 4.47
N GLY A 157 -41.22 4.76 4.93
CA GLY A 157 -41.27 3.71 5.95
C GLY A 157 -41.71 2.33 5.45
N ARG A 158 -41.91 2.16 4.14
CA ARG A 158 -42.33 0.88 3.56
C ARG A 158 -41.15 -0.03 3.36
N THR A 159 -41.22 -1.21 3.97
CA THR A 159 -40.17 -2.22 3.89
C THR A 159 -40.42 -3.15 2.70
N THR A 160 -39.48 -3.22 1.76
CA THR A 160 -39.49 -4.16 0.63
C THR A 160 -38.37 -5.17 0.79
N THR A 161 -38.71 -6.45 0.62
CA THR A 161 -37.75 -7.55 0.68
C THR A 161 -37.55 -8.12 -0.72
N ARG A 162 -36.30 -8.17 -1.20
CA ARG A 162 -35.94 -8.80 -2.48
C ARG A 162 -34.83 -9.82 -2.30
N THR A 163 -34.86 -10.88 -3.11
CA THR A 163 -33.77 -11.86 -3.17
C THR A 163 -32.77 -11.42 -4.24
N GLU A 164 -31.51 -11.26 -3.86
CA GLU A 164 -30.41 -10.92 -4.77
C GLU A 164 -29.46 -12.11 -4.89
N SER A 165 -29.10 -12.47 -6.13
CA SER A 165 -28.01 -13.40 -6.41
C SER A 165 -26.67 -12.67 -6.45
N TYR A 166 -25.63 -13.24 -5.85
CA TYR A 166 -24.26 -12.74 -5.94
C TYR A 166 -23.26 -13.89 -6.11
N THR A 167 -22.12 -13.59 -6.73
CA THR A 167 -21.11 -14.60 -7.06
C THR A 167 -19.97 -14.55 -6.05
N VAL A 168 -19.57 -15.71 -5.52
CA VAL A 168 -18.48 -15.85 -4.55
C VAL A 168 -17.40 -16.77 -5.10
N LYS A 169 -16.14 -16.34 -5.02
CA LYS A 169 -14.98 -17.20 -5.30
C LYS A 169 -14.79 -18.18 -4.15
N VAL A 170 -14.91 -19.47 -4.44
CA VAL A 170 -14.64 -20.55 -3.48
C VAL A 170 -13.33 -21.23 -3.87
N THR A 171 -12.34 -21.12 -2.99
CA THR A 171 -11.03 -21.75 -3.19
C THR A 171 -11.06 -23.15 -2.65
N THR A 172 -10.86 -24.14 -3.52
CA THR A 172 -10.88 -25.55 -3.16
C THR A 172 -9.48 -26.08 -2.85
N TYR A 173 -8.45 -25.50 -3.47
CA TYR A 173 -7.08 -25.97 -3.30
C TYR A 173 -6.04 -24.86 -3.45
N ARG A 174 -4.99 -24.92 -2.63
CA ARG A 174 -3.79 -24.08 -2.74
C ARG A 174 -2.54 -24.93 -2.55
N GLU A 175 -1.53 -24.70 -3.37
CA GLU A 175 -0.22 -25.35 -3.24
C GLU A 175 0.89 -24.30 -3.39
N THR A 176 1.98 -24.51 -2.65
CA THR A 176 3.24 -23.80 -2.84
C THR A 176 4.35 -24.83 -2.92
N ASP A 177 5.11 -24.78 -4.01
CA ASP A 177 6.30 -25.61 -4.22
C ASP A 177 7.51 -24.70 -4.48
N TYR A 178 8.71 -25.24 -4.35
CA TYR A 178 9.95 -24.48 -4.47
C TYR A 178 10.83 -25.07 -5.57
N PHE A 179 11.28 -24.22 -6.48
CA PHE A 179 12.20 -24.63 -7.52
C PHE A 179 13.55 -25.01 -6.90
N ARG A 180 14.02 -26.22 -7.21
CA ARG A 180 15.30 -26.74 -6.74
C ARG A 180 16.37 -26.37 -7.75
N TYR A 181 17.36 -25.61 -7.30
CA TYR A 181 18.54 -25.22 -8.06
C TYR A 181 19.80 -25.75 -7.36
N ARG A 182 20.90 -25.87 -8.11
CA ARG A 182 22.17 -26.43 -7.60
C ARG A 182 23.00 -25.40 -6.86
N ALA A 183 23.07 -24.19 -7.40
CA ALA A 183 23.85 -23.10 -6.82
C ALA A 183 23.19 -21.76 -7.15
N TRP A 184 23.61 -20.73 -6.44
CA TRP A 184 23.21 -19.36 -6.68
C TRP A 184 24.40 -18.44 -6.45
N LYS A 185 24.34 -17.23 -7.02
CA LYS A 185 25.36 -16.21 -6.88
C LYS A 185 24.69 -14.85 -6.74
N ASP A 186 25.21 -13.99 -5.88
CA ASP A 186 24.79 -12.58 -5.84
C ASP A 186 25.62 -11.76 -6.85
N GLU A 187 24.93 -10.93 -7.62
CA GLU A 187 25.53 -9.97 -8.55
C GLU A 187 24.90 -8.58 -8.36
N SER A 188 24.59 -8.24 -7.11
CA SER A 188 24.15 -6.89 -6.71
C SER A 188 25.34 -5.93 -6.78
N GLY A 189 25.06 -4.65 -7.05
CA GLY A 189 26.11 -3.62 -7.09
C GLY A 189 26.60 -3.25 -5.68
N PRO A 190 27.64 -2.41 -5.59
CA PRO A 190 28.07 -1.86 -4.31
C PRO A 190 26.96 -1.00 -3.67
N PHE A 191 26.87 -1.05 -2.34
CA PHE A 191 25.89 -0.31 -1.54
C PHE A 191 26.50 0.75 -0.60
N HIS A 192 27.72 1.19 -0.89
CA HIS A 192 28.42 2.23 -0.12
C HIS A 192 27.83 3.63 -0.33
N GLY A 193 28.09 4.55 0.60
CA GLY A 193 27.76 5.98 0.46
C GLY A 193 26.51 6.43 1.23
N MET A 194 25.85 5.55 1.99
CA MET A 194 24.71 5.90 2.85
C MET A 194 25.13 6.78 4.04
N THR A 195 26.37 6.66 4.52
CA THR A 195 26.93 7.45 5.64
C THR A 195 27.06 8.94 5.34
N LEU A 196 27.03 9.36 4.07
CA LEU A 196 27.16 10.76 3.68
C LEU A 196 25.90 11.59 3.99
N HIS A 197 24.80 10.96 4.38
CA HIS A 197 23.49 11.61 4.53
C HIS A 197 22.88 11.29 5.88
N ALA A 198 22.37 12.31 6.56
CA ALA A 198 21.78 12.15 7.89
C ALA A 198 20.58 11.18 7.88
N ILE A 199 19.66 11.32 6.91
CA ILE A 199 18.46 10.48 6.76
C ILE A 199 18.39 9.91 5.34
N VAL A 200 18.38 8.59 5.22
CA VAL A 200 18.29 7.86 3.95
C VAL A 200 17.04 6.97 3.93
N LYS A 201 16.17 7.18 2.93
CA LYS A 201 15.06 6.29 2.60
C LYS A 201 15.54 5.24 1.62
N LEU A 202 15.85 4.05 2.13
CA LEU A 202 16.31 2.93 1.32
C LEU A 202 15.10 2.15 0.79
N ARG A 203 14.99 2.06 -0.53
CA ARG A 203 13.97 1.27 -1.24
C ARG A 203 14.64 0.11 -1.96
N LEU A 204 14.33 -1.09 -1.49
CA LEU A 204 14.92 -2.34 -1.96
C LEU A 204 14.04 -3.02 -2.98
N TYR A 205 14.68 -3.48 -4.04
CA TYR A 205 14.11 -4.31 -5.09
C TYR A 205 14.83 -5.65 -5.11
N LYS A 206 14.17 -6.65 -5.67
CA LYS A 206 14.67 -8.01 -5.75
C LYS A 206 14.51 -8.47 -7.20
N LEU A 207 15.57 -9.04 -7.77
CA LEU A 207 15.62 -9.47 -9.16
C LEU A 207 16.30 -10.84 -9.24
N VAL A 208 15.62 -11.81 -9.86
CA VAL A 208 16.22 -13.11 -10.22
C VAL A 208 16.70 -13.03 -11.66
N VAL A 209 17.89 -13.56 -11.90
CA VAL A 209 18.42 -13.80 -13.24
C VAL A 209 18.84 -15.26 -13.34
N TRP A 210 18.62 -15.86 -14.51
CA TRP A 210 19.10 -17.21 -14.81
C TRP A 210 20.52 -17.12 -15.35
N ASN A 211 21.43 -17.96 -14.87
CA ASN A 211 22.82 -17.94 -15.30
C ASN A 211 22.98 -18.26 -16.80
N ASP A 212 22.16 -19.19 -17.29
CA ASP A 212 22.19 -19.68 -18.66
C ASP A 212 20.80 -20.17 -19.12
N ASP A 213 20.69 -20.43 -20.42
CA ASP A 213 19.45 -20.91 -21.03
C ASP A 213 19.04 -22.30 -20.52
N ALA A 214 19.99 -23.15 -20.11
CA ALA A 214 19.64 -24.44 -19.51
C ALA A 214 19.00 -24.27 -18.13
N SER A 215 19.55 -23.38 -17.28
CA SER A 215 18.92 -23.05 -15.98
C SER A 215 17.52 -22.48 -16.15
N HIS A 216 17.34 -21.59 -17.13
CA HIS A 216 16.03 -21.04 -17.47
C HIS A 216 15.06 -22.14 -17.91
N ARG A 217 15.48 -23.03 -18.82
CA ARG A 217 14.67 -24.16 -19.28
C ARG A 217 14.33 -25.13 -18.15
N ALA A 218 15.25 -25.39 -17.22
CA ALA A 218 14.99 -26.22 -16.05
C ALA A 218 13.87 -25.64 -15.17
N PHE A 219 13.89 -24.32 -14.93
CA PHE A 219 12.81 -23.64 -14.24
C PHE A 219 11.49 -23.74 -14.99
N VAL A 220 11.48 -23.45 -16.29
CA VAL A 220 10.27 -23.53 -17.13
C VAL A 220 9.68 -24.94 -17.11
N MET A 221 10.52 -25.98 -17.20
CA MET A 221 10.08 -27.38 -17.11
C MET A 221 9.48 -27.68 -15.74
N ALA A 222 10.16 -27.33 -14.64
CA ALA A 222 9.64 -27.53 -13.29
C ALA A 222 8.31 -26.79 -13.06
N TYR A 223 8.21 -25.55 -13.52
CA TYR A 223 7.00 -24.74 -13.39
C TYR A 223 5.86 -25.27 -14.26
N SER A 224 6.15 -25.76 -15.46
CA SER A 224 5.14 -26.41 -16.32
C SER A 224 4.62 -27.71 -15.71
N ALA A 225 5.48 -28.52 -15.09
CA ALA A 225 5.09 -29.73 -14.37
C ALA A 225 4.25 -29.40 -13.13
N PHE A 226 4.62 -28.34 -12.40
CA PHE A 226 3.84 -27.78 -11.28
C PHE A 226 2.43 -27.33 -11.72
N GLN A 227 2.32 -26.71 -12.89
CA GLN A 227 1.01 -26.33 -13.43
C GLN A 227 0.22 -27.56 -13.90
N ALA A 228 0.83 -28.46 -14.67
CA ALA A 228 0.16 -29.62 -15.24
C ALA A 228 -0.47 -30.53 -14.17
N ARG A 229 0.21 -30.73 -13.03
CA ARG A 229 -0.30 -31.54 -11.92
C ARG A 229 -1.47 -30.90 -11.16
N ASN A 230 -1.67 -29.58 -11.27
CA ASN A 230 -2.66 -28.84 -10.49
C ASN A 230 -3.80 -28.25 -11.33
N ARG A 231 -3.61 -28.05 -12.62
CA ARG A 231 -4.54 -27.35 -13.51
C ARG A 231 -5.96 -27.93 -13.52
N TRP A 232 -6.08 -29.26 -13.38
CA TRP A 232 -7.36 -29.98 -13.54
C TRP A 232 -8.12 -30.20 -12.24
N ARG A 233 -7.72 -29.56 -11.14
CA ARG A 233 -8.36 -29.75 -9.83
C ARG A 233 -9.69 -29.03 -9.68
N ASP A 234 -9.93 -27.97 -10.44
CA ASP A 234 -11.17 -27.19 -10.39
C ASP A 234 -11.41 -26.44 -11.72
N SER A 235 -12.54 -25.73 -11.80
CA SER A 235 -13.02 -24.96 -12.96
C SER A 235 -12.07 -23.81 -13.35
N HIS A 236 -11.48 -23.14 -12.35
CA HIS A 236 -10.50 -22.10 -12.55
C HIS A 236 -9.18 -22.44 -11.85
N PHE A 237 -8.09 -22.03 -12.49
CA PHE A 237 -6.73 -22.25 -12.05
C PHE A 237 -5.94 -20.95 -12.17
N SER A 238 -5.41 -20.46 -11.04
CA SER A 238 -4.47 -19.35 -10.98
C SER A 238 -3.12 -19.88 -10.56
N HIS A 239 -2.06 -19.41 -11.20
CA HIS A 239 -0.69 -19.77 -10.87
C HIS A 239 0.20 -18.54 -10.89
N ASN A 240 1.22 -18.54 -10.04
CA ASN A 240 2.22 -17.48 -9.98
C ASN A 240 3.57 -18.07 -9.56
N TRP A 241 4.63 -17.30 -9.71
CA TRP A 241 5.91 -17.57 -9.08
C TRP A 241 6.50 -16.27 -8.54
N ASP A 242 7.25 -16.35 -7.44
CA ASP A 242 7.92 -15.19 -6.84
C ASP A 242 9.22 -15.61 -6.17
N MET A 243 10.22 -14.72 -6.17
CA MET A 243 11.44 -14.90 -5.39
C MET A 243 11.24 -14.40 -3.97
N ARG A 244 11.49 -15.23 -2.98
CA ARG A 244 11.47 -14.86 -1.57
C ARG A 244 12.90 -14.83 -1.05
N ILE A 245 13.27 -13.75 -0.38
CA ILE A 245 14.52 -13.65 0.38
C ILE A 245 14.10 -13.51 1.84
N ARG A 246 14.62 -14.39 2.70
CA ARG A 246 14.26 -14.38 4.13
C ARG A 246 14.66 -13.07 4.77
N GLY A 247 13.74 -12.43 5.49
CA GLY A 247 14.00 -11.15 6.16
C GLY A 247 13.97 -9.92 5.25
N PHE A 248 13.67 -10.07 3.95
CA PHE A 248 13.58 -8.96 3.02
C PHE A 248 12.52 -7.94 3.42
N ARG A 249 12.90 -6.66 3.42
CA ARG A 249 12.00 -5.54 3.65
C ARG A 249 12.17 -4.53 2.53
N THR A 250 11.08 -4.15 1.86
CA THR A 250 11.12 -3.23 0.71
C THR A 250 11.53 -1.81 1.10
N ASN A 251 11.05 -1.30 2.23
CA ASN A 251 11.28 0.07 2.66
C ASN A 251 12.01 0.05 4.00
N VAL A 252 13.20 0.64 4.05
CA VAL A 252 14.05 0.77 5.25
C VAL A 252 14.43 2.23 5.41
N LEU A 253 14.34 2.75 6.63
CA LEU A 253 14.83 4.09 6.95
C LEU A 253 16.16 3.96 7.68
N ALA A 254 17.23 4.48 7.07
CA ALA A 254 18.57 4.50 7.65
C ALA A 254 18.90 5.90 8.15
N LEU A 255 19.43 5.99 9.37
CA LEU A 255 19.87 7.24 9.99
C LEU A 255 21.38 7.14 10.27
N SER A 256 22.18 8.13 9.89
CA SER A 256 23.64 8.04 10.03
C SER A 256 24.13 8.14 11.48
N ASP A 257 23.38 8.77 12.35
CA ASP A 257 23.69 8.88 13.78
C ASP A 257 22.44 8.58 14.60
N PRO A 258 22.37 7.43 15.29
CA PRO A 258 21.24 7.06 16.14
C PRO A 258 21.00 8.03 17.29
N THR A 259 22.06 8.68 17.79
CA THR A 259 21.99 9.60 18.93
C THR A 259 21.40 10.95 18.52
N ALA A 260 21.57 11.33 17.26
CA ALA A 260 20.98 12.52 16.65
C ALA A 260 19.61 12.26 16.01
N LYS A 261 18.85 11.24 16.44
CA LYS A 261 17.50 10.99 15.94
C LYS A 261 16.57 12.17 16.25
N PRO A 262 16.04 12.88 15.24
CA PRO A 262 15.12 13.98 15.50
C PRO A 262 13.84 13.48 16.16
N CYS A 263 13.37 14.16 17.20
CA CYS A 263 12.15 13.77 17.93
C CYS A 263 10.91 13.66 17.03
N TRP A 264 10.81 14.53 16.02
CA TRP A 264 9.73 14.55 15.03
C TRP A 264 9.73 13.30 14.12
N LEU A 265 10.83 12.57 14.03
CA LEU A 265 11.00 11.33 13.24
C LEU A 265 10.62 10.08 14.06
N SER A 266 9.84 10.22 15.13
CA SER A 266 9.33 9.09 15.89
C SER A 266 7.99 8.59 15.32
N PHE A 267 7.68 7.31 15.57
CA PHE A 267 6.38 6.73 15.22
C PHE A 267 5.22 7.45 15.94
N GLY A 268 5.44 7.89 17.18
CA GLY A 268 4.47 8.68 17.94
C GLY A 268 4.22 10.06 17.32
N CYS A 269 5.27 10.78 16.96
CA CYS A 269 5.13 12.09 16.32
C CYS A 269 4.43 12.02 14.95
N PHE A 270 4.61 10.93 14.20
CA PHE A 270 3.86 10.70 12.97
C PHE A 270 2.33 10.62 13.24
N TRP A 271 1.91 9.83 14.23
CA TRP A 271 0.49 9.71 14.56
C TRP A 271 -0.06 10.99 15.18
N LEU A 272 0.69 11.63 16.07
CA LEU A 272 0.30 12.92 16.64
C LEU A 272 0.10 13.97 15.55
N SER A 273 1.04 14.07 14.61
CA SER A 273 0.92 14.95 13.46
C SER A 273 -0.27 14.56 12.56
N THR A 274 -0.54 13.27 12.39
CA THR A 274 -1.69 12.79 11.63
C THR A 274 -3.00 13.20 12.29
N LEU A 275 -3.13 12.98 13.61
CA LEU A 275 -4.32 13.35 14.39
C LEU A 275 -4.59 14.86 14.36
N LEU A 276 -3.52 15.66 14.39
CA LEU A 276 -3.57 17.14 14.33
C LEU A 276 -3.72 17.70 12.90
N LEU A 277 -4.06 16.88 11.90
CA LEU A 277 -4.20 17.31 10.49
C LEU A 277 -2.91 17.92 9.90
N CYS A 278 -1.76 17.58 10.47
CA CYS A 278 -0.44 18.04 10.04
C CYS A 278 0.36 16.95 9.30
N SER A 279 -0.28 15.86 8.85
CA SER A 279 0.43 14.77 8.17
C SER A 279 1.11 15.21 6.88
N TRP A 280 0.49 16.09 6.09
CA TRP A 280 1.08 16.56 4.83
C TRP A 280 2.33 17.44 5.05
N PRO A 281 2.30 18.47 5.93
CA PRO A 281 3.51 19.20 6.31
C PRO A 281 4.61 18.27 6.85
N TRP A 282 4.26 17.32 7.71
CA TRP A 282 5.23 16.37 8.25
C TRP A 282 5.87 15.51 7.16
N ARG A 283 5.08 15.02 6.18
CA ARG A 283 5.62 14.25 5.03
C ARG A 283 6.51 15.10 4.13
N ARG A 284 6.18 16.39 3.96
CA ARG A 284 7.02 17.35 3.24
C ARG A 284 8.36 17.56 3.95
N MET A 285 8.34 17.78 5.27
CA MET A 285 9.56 17.87 6.09
C MET A 285 10.40 16.59 6.01
N LEU A 286 9.76 15.43 6.11
CA LEU A 286 10.45 14.14 5.95
C LEU A 286 11.09 14.01 4.57
N THR A 287 10.47 14.58 3.53
CA THR A 287 10.96 14.51 2.15
C THR A 287 12.09 15.49 1.90
N SER A 288 12.00 16.72 2.42
CA SER A 288 13.08 17.70 2.30
C SER A 288 14.33 17.33 3.07
N SER A 289 14.18 16.64 4.22
CA SER A 289 15.30 16.29 5.09
C SER A 289 15.91 14.91 4.81
N SER A 290 15.36 14.17 3.85
CA SER A 290 15.82 12.81 3.52
C SER A 290 16.27 12.72 2.07
N VAL A 291 17.16 11.77 1.79
CA VAL A 291 17.47 11.35 0.42
C VAL A 291 16.90 9.96 0.13
N GLU A 292 16.47 9.72 -1.11
CA GLU A 292 15.97 8.41 -1.53
C GLU A 292 17.09 7.60 -2.18
N ALA A 293 17.37 6.42 -1.63
CA ALA A 293 18.35 5.48 -2.16
C ALA A 293 17.63 4.23 -2.65
N LYS A 294 17.85 3.87 -3.92
CA LYS A 294 17.26 2.67 -4.55
C LYS A 294 18.34 1.63 -4.74
N PHE A 295 18.08 0.40 -4.31
CA PHE A 295 19.03 -0.70 -4.44
C PHE A 295 18.33 -1.98 -4.89
N THR A 296 18.95 -2.71 -5.81
CA THR A 296 18.37 -3.92 -6.39
C THR A 296 19.24 -5.11 -6.03
N LEU A 297 18.70 -6.03 -5.23
CA LEU A 297 19.31 -7.32 -4.95
C LEU A 297 19.17 -8.20 -6.18
N ARG A 298 20.28 -8.48 -6.86
CA ARG A 298 20.32 -9.27 -8.09
C ARG A 298 20.89 -10.65 -7.78
N LYS A 299 20.02 -11.67 -7.80
CA LYS A 299 20.33 -13.06 -7.50
C LYS A 299 20.36 -13.88 -8.79
N VAL A 300 21.52 -14.47 -9.11
CA VAL A 300 21.71 -15.36 -10.24
C VAL A 300 21.52 -16.81 -9.80
N ILE A 301 20.69 -17.58 -10.50
CA ILE A 301 20.38 -18.97 -10.18
C ILE A 301 21.02 -19.91 -11.21
N LEU A 302 21.63 -20.99 -10.71
CA LEU A 302 22.26 -22.06 -11.48
C LEU A 302 21.56 -23.39 -11.17
N ALA A 303 20.90 -23.99 -12.16
CA ALA A 303 20.15 -25.24 -12.02
C ALA A 303 20.85 -26.46 -12.64
#